data_AF-A0A7V8YX39-F1
#
_entry.id   AF-A0A7V8YX39-F1
#
_cell.length_a   1.000
_cell.length_b   1.000
_cell.length_c   1.000
_cell.angle_alpha   90.00
_cell.angle_beta   90.00
_cell.angle_gamma   90.00
#
_symmetry.space_group_name_H-M   'P 1'
#
loop_
_entity.id
_entity.type
_entity.pdbx_description
1 polymer ?
#
loop_
_entity_poly.entity_id
_entity_poly.type
_entity_poly.pdbx_seq_one_letter_code
_entity_poly.pdbx_strand_id
1 'polypeptide(L)'
;MNEVRHKSFEQRDKRAQAIAAILGLVRRERDHFQVAVPTLRGEQLSYEVRRDENGEIQCSCTDFQTIIESESDFRCEHILAVKHALAAGNRNGANDKSITESRQSERGEQKIEADSTKALTGRQVEREQIEPARLRDTKGEKEMKPIQVREEAAIQSENTESIEIQDNVLNFSTTLKELRKNVDPHLVKQREGWRDRNGNVQMVDYVEWHTVADILDDSAPNWAHTVKDIRQVGDIMTVTVAITIDGVTREGIGTGLAQSEMGIKKAEHDALKRAAVKFGIARDLYRKESDTIEREGSVSTNGDDDFPANPVAANLVDLVTAKQLGMIRSIGREIGVDADEECQKLMSCKTDALSKKAASALIQHLQEIQRKGIPAQTPLRKVS
;
A
#
# COMPACT_ATOMS: atom_id res chain seq x y z
N MET A 1 -35.00 -20.87 5.07
CA MET A 1 -34.10 -21.28 3.96
C MET A 1 -33.96 -20.20 2.87
N ASN A 2 -35.03 -19.53 2.44
CA ASN A 2 -34.95 -18.50 1.38
C ASN A 2 -34.05 -17.29 1.72
N GLU A 3 -34.03 -16.84 2.98
CA GLU A 3 -33.20 -15.68 3.37
C GLU A 3 -31.69 -15.98 3.33
N VAL A 4 -31.30 -17.21 3.69
CA VAL A 4 -29.88 -17.66 3.61
C VAL A 4 -29.44 -17.78 2.16
N ARG A 5 -30.33 -18.29 1.29
CA ARG A 5 -30.08 -18.35 -0.17
C ARG A 5 -29.94 -16.97 -0.80
N HIS A 6 -30.77 -16.01 -0.39
CA HIS A 6 -30.71 -14.64 -0.91
C HIS A 6 -29.42 -13.92 -0.49
N LYS A 7 -29.00 -14.07 0.78
CA LYS A 7 -27.73 -13.52 1.30
C LYS A 7 -26.52 -14.12 0.55
N SER A 8 -26.57 -15.39 0.18
CA SER A 8 -25.54 -16.05 -0.64
C SER A 8 -25.47 -15.53 -2.08
N PHE A 9 -26.61 -15.24 -2.71
CA PHE A 9 -26.63 -14.70 -4.07
C PHE A 9 -26.07 -13.28 -4.14
N GLU A 10 -26.50 -12.40 -3.24
CA GLU A 10 -26.06 -10.99 -3.23
C GLU A 10 -24.54 -10.88 -3.00
N GLN A 11 -23.98 -11.73 -2.12
CA GLN A 11 -22.53 -11.79 -1.92
C GLN A 11 -21.78 -12.26 -3.16
N ARG A 12 -22.30 -13.28 -3.86
CA ARG A 12 -21.71 -13.77 -5.13
C ARG A 12 -21.78 -12.74 -6.23
N ASP A 13 -22.90 -12.03 -6.36
CA ASP A 13 -23.05 -10.98 -7.37
C ASP A 13 -22.09 -9.81 -7.11
N LYS A 14 -21.93 -9.38 -5.85
CA LYS A 14 -20.93 -8.34 -5.49
C LYS A 14 -19.51 -8.76 -5.83
N ARG A 15 -19.13 -10.02 -5.57
CA ARG A 15 -17.81 -10.56 -5.96
C ARG A 15 -17.65 -10.60 -7.47
N ALA A 16 -18.68 -11.05 -8.18
CA ALA A 16 -18.69 -11.09 -9.64
C ALA A 16 -18.52 -9.71 -10.28
N GLN A 17 -19.19 -8.68 -9.74
CA GLN A 17 -19.01 -7.30 -10.16
C GLN A 17 -17.57 -6.83 -9.95
N ALA A 18 -16.96 -7.14 -8.80
CA ALA A 18 -15.57 -6.79 -8.53
C ALA A 18 -14.61 -7.47 -9.52
N ILE A 19 -14.81 -8.76 -9.83
CA ILE A 19 -14.01 -9.49 -10.83
C ILE A 19 -14.16 -8.84 -12.22
N ALA A 20 -15.38 -8.49 -12.62
CA ALA A 20 -15.64 -7.85 -13.91
C ALA A 20 -15.07 -6.42 -14.02
N ALA A 21 -15.00 -5.69 -12.91
CA ALA A 21 -14.51 -4.31 -12.86
C ALA A 21 -12.97 -4.23 -12.94
N ILE A 22 -12.25 -5.25 -12.47
CA ILE A 22 -10.79 -5.28 -12.53
C ILE A 22 -10.37 -5.62 -13.97
N LEU A 23 -9.64 -4.68 -14.59
CA LEU A 23 -9.16 -4.83 -15.97
C LEU A 23 -8.31 -6.10 -16.14
N GLY A 24 -8.70 -6.93 -17.11
CA GLY A 24 -7.93 -8.09 -17.53
C GLY A 24 -8.21 -9.40 -16.78
N LEU A 25 -9.15 -9.42 -15.83
CA LEU A 25 -9.58 -10.66 -15.16
C LEU A 25 -10.64 -11.44 -15.94
N VAL A 26 -11.46 -10.78 -16.78
CA VAL A 26 -12.36 -11.46 -17.71
C VAL A 26 -11.84 -11.26 -19.12
N ARG A 27 -11.41 -12.34 -19.76
CA ARG A 27 -10.86 -12.34 -21.12
C ARG A 27 -11.74 -13.17 -22.02
N ARG A 28 -12.05 -12.65 -23.21
CA ARG A 28 -12.79 -13.40 -24.23
C ARG A 28 -11.79 -14.15 -25.11
N GLU A 29 -11.92 -15.47 -25.17
CA GLU A 29 -11.10 -16.35 -25.99
C GLU A 29 -12.00 -17.09 -26.98
N ARG A 30 -12.03 -16.63 -28.23
CA ARG A 30 -12.84 -17.20 -29.31
C ARG A 30 -14.32 -17.36 -28.92
N ASP A 31 -14.71 -18.56 -28.50
CA ASP A 31 -16.05 -19.04 -28.18
C ASP A 31 -16.35 -19.11 -26.67
N HIS A 32 -15.35 -18.89 -25.81
CA HIS A 32 -15.48 -18.94 -24.36
C HIS A 32 -14.88 -17.70 -23.68
N PHE A 33 -15.05 -17.63 -22.37
CA PHE A 33 -14.48 -16.59 -21.51
C PHE A 33 -13.59 -17.24 -20.47
N GLN A 34 -12.39 -16.70 -20.30
CA GLN A 34 -11.50 -17.04 -19.20
C GLN A 34 -11.70 -16.00 -18.08
N VAL A 35 -12.02 -16.46 -16.88
CA VAL A 35 -12.25 -15.64 -15.69
C VAL A 35 -11.19 -15.97 -14.66
N ALA A 36 -10.32 -15.02 -14.35
CA ALA A 36 -9.30 -15.16 -13.34
C ALA A 36 -9.73 -14.58 -11.99
N VAL A 37 -9.38 -15.29 -10.92
CA VAL A 37 -9.67 -14.91 -9.53
C VAL A 37 -8.36 -14.66 -8.79
N PRO A 38 -8.17 -13.48 -8.19
CA PRO A 38 -6.99 -13.20 -7.40
C PRO A 38 -7.03 -14.00 -6.09
N THR A 39 -5.97 -14.77 -5.82
CA THR A 39 -5.80 -15.43 -4.52
C THR A 39 -4.84 -14.64 -3.63
N LEU A 40 -4.99 -14.76 -2.31
CA LEU A 40 -4.16 -14.08 -1.31
C LEU A 40 -2.66 -14.42 -1.42
N ARG A 41 -2.31 -15.51 -2.10
CA ARG A 41 -0.92 -15.98 -2.27
C ARG A 41 -0.28 -15.53 -3.58
N GLY A 42 -0.97 -14.72 -4.39
CA GLY A 42 -0.48 -14.27 -5.69
C GLY A 42 -0.56 -15.32 -6.80
N GLU A 43 -1.01 -16.54 -6.50
CA GLU A 43 -1.35 -17.53 -7.53
C GLU A 43 -2.71 -17.15 -8.15
N GLN A 44 -2.73 -16.95 -9.47
CA GLN A 44 -3.95 -16.61 -10.18
C GLN A 44 -4.62 -17.91 -10.64
N LEU A 45 -5.81 -18.20 -10.10
CA LEU A 45 -6.64 -19.30 -10.58
C LEU A 45 -7.52 -18.79 -11.72
N SER A 46 -7.66 -19.57 -12.78
CA SER A 46 -8.50 -19.23 -13.93
C SER A 46 -9.57 -20.30 -14.17
N TYR A 47 -10.78 -19.86 -14.45
CA TYR A 47 -11.92 -20.70 -14.78
C TYR A 47 -12.44 -20.37 -16.17
N GLU A 48 -12.98 -21.36 -16.85
CA GLU A 48 -13.54 -21.25 -18.19
C GLU A 48 -15.07 -21.17 -18.10
N VAL A 49 -15.67 -20.19 -18.77
CA VAL A 49 -17.10 -20.03 -18.93
C VAL A 49 -17.44 -20.09 -20.41
N ARG A 50 -18.18 -21.11 -20.82
CA ARG A 50 -18.53 -21.37 -22.23
C ARG A 50 -20.00 -21.74 -22.38
N ARG A 51 -20.50 -21.74 -23.62
CA ARG A 51 -21.77 -22.40 -23.96
C ARG A 51 -21.47 -23.78 -24.51
N ASP A 52 -22.24 -24.78 -24.09
CA ASP A 52 -22.15 -26.12 -24.66
C ASP A 52 -22.89 -26.22 -26.01
N GLU A 53 -22.91 -27.43 -26.58
CA GLU A 53 -23.57 -27.72 -27.86
C GLU A 53 -25.09 -27.47 -27.82
N ASN A 54 -25.70 -27.54 -26.64
CA ASN A 54 -27.12 -27.25 -26.42
C ASN A 54 -27.38 -25.75 -26.18
N GLY A 55 -26.33 -24.93 -26.14
CA GLY A 55 -26.40 -23.50 -25.87
C GLY A 55 -26.51 -23.15 -24.37
N GLU A 56 -26.39 -24.13 -23.48
CA GLU A 56 -26.43 -23.93 -22.03
C GLU A 56 -25.08 -23.42 -21.53
N ILE A 57 -25.11 -22.58 -20.49
CA ILE A 57 -23.89 -21.95 -19.96
C ILE A 57 -23.23 -22.88 -18.95
N GLN A 58 -21.97 -23.23 -19.19
CA GLN A 58 -21.15 -24.11 -18.36
C GLN A 58 -19.97 -23.33 -17.77
N CYS A 59 -19.58 -23.67 -16.53
CA CYS A 59 -18.39 -23.13 -15.88
C CYS A 59 -17.50 -24.27 -15.35
N SER A 60 -16.18 -24.13 -15.46
CA SER A 60 -15.22 -25.14 -14.99
C SER A 60 -14.96 -25.13 -13.47
N CYS A 61 -15.57 -24.23 -12.70
CA CYS A 61 -15.36 -24.18 -11.26
C CYS A 61 -16.11 -25.29 -10.51
N THR A 62 -15.51 -25.79 -9.42
CA THR A 62 -16.03 -26.90 -8.61
C THR A 62 -17.42 -26.63 -8.03
N ASP A 63 -17.67 -25.39 -7.61
CA ASP A 63 -18.96 -24.98 -7.04
C ASP A 63 -20.10 -25.11 -8.07
N PHE A 64 -19.82 -24.77 -9.34
CA PHE A 64 -20.82 -24.88 -10.39
C PHE A 64 -21.11 -26.35 -10.70
N GLN A 65 -20.06 -27.16 -10.89
CA GLN A 65 -20.18 -28.59 -11.19
C GLN A 65 -20.94 -29.35 -10.10
N THR A 66 -20.73 -28.99 -8.83
CA THR A 66 -21.37 -29.67 -7.70
C THR A 66 -22.84 -29.27 -7.54
N ILE A 67 -23.18 -28.00 -7.76
CA ILE A 67 -24.50 -27.47 -7.40
C ILE A 67 -25.50 -27.59 -8.57
N ILE A 68 -25.03 -27.54 -9.82
CA ILE A 68 -25.91 -27.52 -11.01
C ILE A 68 -26.79 -28.76 -11.15
N GLU A 69 -26.34 -29.91 -10.63
CA GLU A 69 -27.12 -31.16 -10.59
C GLU A 69 -28.39 -31.02 -9.74
N SER A 70 -28.34 -30.16 -8.71
CA SER A 70 -29.44 -29.93 -7.78
C SER A 70 -30.25 -28.66 -8.07
N GLU A 71 -29.61 -27.64 -8.62
CA GLU A 71 -30.17 -26.30 -8.84
C GLU A 71 -29.83 -25.82 -10.27
N SER A 72 -30.70 -26.12 -11.23
CA SER A 72 -30.52 -25.76 -12.66
C SER A 72 -30.40 -24.24 -12.93
N ASP A 73 -30.94 -23.41 -12.04
CA ASP A 73 -30.87 -21.96 -12.10
C ASP A 73 -29.60 -21.38 -11.43
N PHE A 74 -28.77 -22.22 -10.81
CA PHE A 74 -27.56 -21.78 -10.15
C PHE A 74 -26.60 -21.10 -11.13
N ARG A 75 -26.05 -19.96 -10.70
CA ARG A 75 -24.99 -19.24 -11.40
C ARG A 75 -23.87 -18.98 -10.40
N CYS A 76 -22.66 -19.45 -10.72
CA CYS A 76 -21.47 -19.13 -9.93
C CYS A 76 -21.03 -17.69 -10.19
N GLU A 77 -20.12 -17.18 -9.34
CA GLU A 77 -19.56 -15.83 -9.47
C GLU A 77 -18.85 -15.60 -10.80
N HIS A 78 -18.23 -16.62 -11.41
CA HIS A 78 -17.57 -16.52 -12.71
C HIS A 78 -18.55 -16.25 -13.86
N ILE A 79 -19.70 -16.94 -13.87
CA ILE A 79 -20.74 -16.72 -14.90
C ILE A 79 -21.34 -15.31 -14.76
N LEU A 80 -21.57 -14.88 -13.52
CA LEU A 80 -22.06 -13.53 -13.24
C LEU A 80 -21.02 -12.47 -13.66
N ALA A 81 -19.72 -12.74 -13.48
CA ALA A 81 -18.65 -11.81 -13.88
C ALA A 81 -18.63 -11.62 -15.41
N VAL A 82 -18.78 -12.69 -16.19
CA VAL A 82 -18.91 -12.61 -17.66
C VAL A 82 -20.13 -11.79 -18.05
N LYS A 83 -21.28 -11.99 -17.38
CA LYS A 83 -22.49 -11.20 -17.61
C LYS A 83 -22.24 -9.70 -17.39
N HIS A 84 -21.58 -9.33 -16.29
CA HIS A 84 -21.25 -7.94 -15.97
C HIS A 84 -20.25 -7.34 -16.96
N ALA A 85 -19.21 -8.10 -17.35
CA ALA A 85 -18.23 -7.67 -18.34
C ALA A 85 -18.86 -7.40 -19.73
N LEU A 86 -19.78 -8.28 -20.17
CA LEU A 86 -20.54 -8.08 -21.41
C LEU A 86 -21.46 -6.86 -21.34
N ALA A 87 -22.12 -6.64 -20.21
CA ALA A 87 -22.97 -5.46 -20.00
C ALA A 87 -22.17 -4.16 -20.05
N ALA A 88 -20.93 -4.16 -19.53
CA ALA A 88 -20.02 -3.01 -19.57
C ALA A 88 -19.49 -2.75 -21.00
N GLY A 89 -19.06 -3.80 -21.72
CA GLY A 89 -18.57 -3.68 -23.09
C GLY A 89 -19.59 -3.09 -24.07
N ASN A 90 -20.87 -3.44 -23.90
CA ASN A 90 -21.95 -2.89 -24.73
C ASN A 90 -22.20 -1.39 -24.53
N ARG A 91 -21.83 -0.81 -23.38
CA ARG A 91 -21.97 0.64 -23.13
C ARG A 91 -20.94 1.47 -23.88
N ASN A 92 -19.74 0.92 -24.07
CA ASN A 92 -18.64 1.63 -24.73
C ASN A 92 -18.80 1.66 -26.26
N GLY A 93 -19.50 0.69 -26.86
CA GLY A 93 -19.77 0.65 -28.31
C GLY A 93 -20.85 1.62 -28.80
N ALA A 94 -21.61 2.26 -27.90
CA ALA A 94 -22.73 3.14 -28.26
C ALA A 94 -22.35 4.63 -28.36
N ASN A 95 -21.15 5.03 -27.97
CA ASN A 95 -20.77 6.44 -27.83
C ASN A 95 -19.75 6.95 -28.85
N ASP A 96 -19.43 6.17 -29.89
CA ASP A 96 -18.35 6.47 -30.86
C ASP A 96 -18.87 6.86 -32.26
N LYS A 97 -19.95 7.66 -32.31
CA LYS A 97 -20.55 8.15 -33.57
C LYS A 97 -20.82 9.65 -33.64
N SER A 98 -20.19 10.47 -32.81
CA SER A 98 -20.27 11.92 -32.99
C SER A 98 -19.00 12.61 -32.51
N ILE A 99 -18.09 12.90 -33.44
CA ILE A 99 -17.27 14.12 -33.55
C ILE A 99 -16.51 13.99 -34.87
N THR A 100 -17.10 14.49 -35.94
CA THR A 100 -16.39 14.95 -37.14
C THR A 100 -17.36 15.84 -37.90
N GLU A 101 -17.54 17.07 -37.44
CA GLU A 101 -18.02 18.15 -38.28
C GLU A 101 -17.73 19.51 -37.64
N SER A 102 -17.21 20.41 -38.48
CA SER A 102 -17.35 21.87 -38.36
C SER A 102 -16.33 22.67 -37.53
N ARG A 103 -15.19 23.00 -38.15
CA ARG A 103 -14.66 24.38 -38.15
C ARG A 103 -14.22 24.78 -39.56
N GLN A 104 -15.14 25.40 -40.28
CA GLN A 104 -14.85 26.25 -41.44
C GLN A 104 -14.15 27.53 -40.95
N SER A 105 -13.02 27.87 -41.57
CA SER A 105 -12.44 29.21 -41.50
C SER A 105 -12.09 29.62 -42.92
N GLU A 106 -12.71 30.72 -43.34
CA GLU A 106 -12.61 31.36 -44.64
C GLU A 106 -11.20 31.92 -44.86
N ARG A 107 -10.53 31.51 -45.95
CA ARG A 107 -9.63 32.41 -46.68
C ARG A 107 -9.21 31.85 -48.04
N GLY A 108 -9.49 32.62 -49.10
CA GLY A 108 -8.59 32.77 -50.24
C GLY A 108 -8.83 31.86 -51.44
N GLU A 109 -9.61 32.38 -52.38
CA GLU A 109 -9.65 31.97 -53.78
C GLU A 109 -8.25 31.95 -54.40
N GLN A 110 -7.91 30.88 -55.13
CA GLN A 110 -7.21 31.00 -56.40
C GLN A 110 -7.49 29.78 -57.29
N LYS A 111 -7.91 30.12 -58.51
CA LYS A 111 -8.40 29.28 -59.59
C LYS A 111 -7.25 28.97 -60.53
N ILE A 112 -6.87 27.70 -60.70
CA ILE A 112 -6.18 27.22 -61.91
C ILE A 112 -6.72 25.83 -62.25
N GLU A 113 -7.44 25.75 -63.37
CA GLU A 113 -7.72 24.53 -64.11
C GLU A 113 -6.44 24.05 -64.79
N ALA A 114 -6.15 22.75 -64.73
CA ALA A 114 -5.42 22.06 -65.77
C ALA A 114 -5.84 20.59 -65.84
N ASP A 115 -6.28 20.25 -67.03
CA ASP A 115 -6.73 18.96 -67.52
C ASP A 115 -5.56 17.97 -67.73
N SER A 116 -5.95 16.69 -67.82
CA SER A 116 -5.33 15.62 -68.59
C SER A 116 -4.33 14.63 -67.95
N THR A 117 -4.87 13.41 -67.81
CA THR A 117 -4.40 12.11 -68.32
C THR A 117 -3.25 11.30 -67.68
N LYS A 118 -3.68 10.10 -67.22
CA LYS A 118 -3.16 8.73 -67.46
C LYS A 118 -2.08 8.10 -66.54
N ALA A 119 -2.55 7.01 -65.91
CA ALA A 119 -2.08 5.61 -66.02
C ALA A 119 -1.07 5.03 -65.01
N LEU A 120 -1.46 3.83 -64.52
CA LEU A 120 -0.65 2.67 -64.05
C LEU A 120 0.16 2.94 -62.76
N THR A 121 0.25 2.07 -61.75
CA THR A 121 0.30 0.60 -61.69
C THR A 121 0.18 0.21 -60.21
N GLY A 122 -0.44 -0.94 -59.91
CA GLY A 122 -0.53 -1.46 -58.55
C GLY A 122 0.82 -1.96 -58.00
N ARG A 123 0.92 -2.05 -56.67
CA ARG A 123 1.85 -2.95 -56.00
C ARG A 123 1.33 -3.33 -54.61
N GLN A 124 0.96 -4.60 -54.47
CA GLN A 124 0.83 -5.30 -53.20
C GLN A 124 2.22 -5.43 -52.55
N VAL A 125 2.29 -5.39 -51.22
CA VAL A 125 3.39 -6.02 -50.49
C VAL A 125 2.79 -6.88 -49.37
N GLU A 126 3.15 -8.15 -49.47
CA GLU A 126 2.83 -9.24 -48.58
C GLU A 126 3.51 -9.15 -47.21
N ARG A 127 2.95 -9.97 -46.33
CA ARG A 127 3.24 -10.19 -44.93
C ARG A 127 4.21 -11.37 -44.84
N GLU A 128 5.41 -11.17 -44.30
CA GLU A 128 6.35 -12.28 -44.02
C GLU A 128 6.37 -12.64 -42.54
N GLN A 129 6.32 -13.95 -42.32
CA GLN A 129 6.28 -14.67 -41.05
C GLN A 129 7.71 -14.92 -40.56
N ILE A 130 7.91 -14.90 -39.24
CA ILE A 130 9.18 -15.25 -38.59
C ILE A 130 9.00 -16.60 -37.92
N GLU A 131 9.85 -17.57 -38.27
CA GLU A 131 10.07 -18.82 -37.51
C GLU A 131 11.53 -18.88 -36.99
N PRO A 132 11.78 -19.58 -35.86
CA PRO A 132 13.02 -19.44 -35.09
C PRO A 132 14.10 -20.48 -35.43
N ALA A 133 15.37 -20.05 -35.38
CA ALA A 133 16.53 -20.90 -35.62
C ALA A 133 17.06 -21.60 -34.36
N ARG A 134 17.47 -22.86 -34.55
CA ARG A 134 17.96 -23.84 -33.56
C ARG A 134 19.43 -23.65 -33.18
N LEU A 135 19.72 -24.02 -31.94
CA LEU A 135 21.04 -24.31 -31.35
C LEU A 135 21.84 -25.38 -32.11
N ARG A 136 23.15 -25.17 -32.23
CA ARG A 136 24.16 -26.24 -32.39
C ARG A 136 25.44 -25.90 -31.61
N ASP A 137 25.88 -26.89 -30.83
CA ASP A 137 27.19 -27.00 -30.20
C ASP A 137 28.31 -27.20 -31.23
N THR A 138 29.51 -26.66 -30.96
CA THR A 138 30.78 -27.36 -31.26
C THR A 138 31.88 -26.96 -30.28
N LYS A 139 32.58 -27.99 -29.77
CA LYS A 139 33.86 -27.95 -29.06
C LYS A 139 35.01 -27.67 -30.02
N GLY A 140 36.09 -27.03 -29.54
CA GLY A 140 37.39 -27.05 -30.20
C GLY A 140 38.45 -26.18 -29.52
N GLU A 141 39.39 -26.83 -28.84
CA GLU A 141 40.60 -26.26 -28.23
C GLU A 141 41.57 -25.66 -29.28
N LYS A 142 42.29 -24.58 -28.92
CA LYS A 142 43.73 -24.39 -29.23
C LYS A 142 44.35 -23.16 -28.55
N GLU A 143 45.61 -23.36 -28.17
CA GLU A 143 46.50 -22.50 -27.39
C GLU A 143 46.98 -21.19 -28.04
N MET A 144 47.27 -20.23 -27.14
CA MET A 144 48.35 -19.21 -27.09
C MET A 144 48.75 -18.39 -28.33
N LYS A 145 48.75 -17.05 -28.14
CA LYS A 145 49.94 -16.18 -28.09
C LYS A 145 49.59 -14.79 -27.50
N PRO A 146 50.45 -14.15 -26.69
CA PRO A 146 50.23 -12.79 -26.21
C PRO A 146 50.79 -11.79 -27.23
N ILE A 147 50.02 -10.76 -27.56
CA ILE A 147 50.50 -9.60 -28.32
C ILE A 147 50.26 -8.35 -27.49
N GLN A 148 51.35 -7.65 -27.23
CA GLN A 148 51.44 -6.38 -26.52
C GLN A 148 50.90 -5.22 -27.37
N VAL A 149 50.18 -4.33 -26.68
CA VAL A 149 50.17 -2.86 -26.82
C VAL A 149 50.02 -2.29 -28.24
N ARG A 150 48.86 -1.67 -28.51
CA ARG A 150 48.86 -0.33 -29.09
C ARG A 150 47.62 0.47 -28.69
N GLU A 151 47.93 1.63 -28.14
CA GLU A 151 47.10 2.69 -27.62
C GLU A 151 46.54 3.55 -28.75
N GLU A 152 45.45 4.25 -28.42
CA GLU A 152 44.93 5.50 -29.00
C GLU A 152 43.72 5.46 -29.97
N ALA A 153 42.70 6.20 -29.50
CA ALA A 153 41.63 6.89 -30.22
C ALA A 153 40.29 6.16 -30.45
N ALA A 154 39.49 6.03 -29.37
CA ALA A 154 38.02 6.20 -29.41
C ALA A 154 37.43 6.27 -27.98
N ILE A 155 37.66 7.38 -27.26
CA ILE A 155 36.94 7.69 -26.00
C ILE A 155 36.47 9.14 -26.07
N GLN A 156 35.32 9.36 -26.71
CA GLN A 156 34.53 10.60 -26.56
C GLN A 156 33.04 10.28 -26.74
N SER A 157 32.46 9.52 -25.81
CA SER A 157 31.00 9.48 -25.61
C SER A 157 30.54 8.99 -24.23
N GLU A 158 31.39 8.34 -23.43
CA GLU A 158 30.97 7.75 -22.13
C GLU A 158 31.20 8.65 -20.90
N ASN A 159 31.87 9.79 -21.06
CA ASN A 159 32.24 10.65 -19.92
C ASN A 159 31.19 11.71 -19.55
N THR A 160 30.16 11.93 -20.37
CA THR A 160 29.12 12.94 -20.09
C THR A 160 28.11 12.43 -19.07
N GLU A 161 27.68 11.17 -19.16
CA GLU A 161 26.73 10.58 -18.19
C GLU A 161 27.32 10.46 -16.78
N SER A 162 28.62 10.21 -16.68
CA SER A 162 29.31 10.02 -15.40
C SER A 162 29.43 11.31 -14.57
N ILE A 163 29.45 12.48 -15.23
CA ILE A 163 29.57 13.80 -14.57
C ILE A 163 28.19 14.28 -14.10
N GLU A 164 27.15 14.09 -14.91
CA GLU A 164 25.78 14.49 -14.54
C GLU A 164 25.26 13.75 -13.30
N ILE A 165 25.64 12.48 -13.11
CA ILE A 165 25.24 11.71 -11.92
C ILE A 165 25.86 12.28 -10.64
N GLN A 166 27.10 12.80 -10.68
CA GLN A 166 27.76 13.32 -9.49
C GLN A 166 27.22 14.70 -9.07
N ASP A 167 26.91 15.57 -10.03
CA ASP A 167 26.32 16.89 -9.74
C ASP A 167 24.89 16.77 -9.19
N ASN A 168 24.10 15.82 -9.70
CA ASN A 168 22.75 15.55 -9.21
C ASN A 168 22.73 15.06 -7.75
N VAL A 169 23.73 14.29 -7.31
CA VAL A 169 23.81 13.78 -5.94
C VAL A 169 24.14 14.89 -4.93
N LEU A 170 25.02 15.85 -5.29
CA LEU A 170 25.33 16.99 -4.44
C LEU A 170 24.15 17.99 -4.34
N ASN A 171 23.41 18.15 -5.43
CA ASN A 171 22.21 18.99 -5.47
C ASN A 171 21.11 18.41 -4.57
N PHE A 172 20.79 17.12 -4.73
CA PHE A 172 19.76 16.45 -3.94
C PHE A 172 20.03 16.46 -2.44
N SER A 173 21.30 16.31 -2.01
CA SER A 173 21.63 16.39 -0.58
C SER A 173 21.38 17.78 0.01
N THR A 174 21.49 18.84 -0.79
CA THR A 174 21.23 20.22 -0.36
C THR A 174 19.74 20.46 -0.28
N THR A 175 18.98 20.06 -1.31
CA THR A 175 17.51 20.03 -1.32
C THR A 175 16.95 19.31 -0.09
N LEU A 176 17.48 18.11 0.23
CA LEU A 176 17.05 17.36 1.41
C LEU A 176 17.38 18.06 2.74
N LYS A 177 18.44 18.87 2.82
CA LYS A 177 18.75 19.64 4.04
C LYS A 177 17.74 20.76 4.23
N GLU A 178 17.37 21.44 3.15
CA GLU A 178 16.35 22.50 3.16
C GLU A 178 14.97 21.93 3.53
N LEU A 179 14.55 20.83 2.89
CA LEU A 179 13.28 20.16 3.18
C LEU A 179 13.15 19.58 4.59
N ARG A 180 14.26 19.42 5.32
CA ARG A 180 14.29 18.94 6.72
C ARG A 180 14.20 20.06 7.75
N LYS A 181 14.21 21.33 7.34
CA LYS A 181 14.02 22.45 8.27
C LYS A 181 12.63 22.36 8.88
N ASN A 182 12.53 22.73 10.16
CA ASN A 182 11.23 22.76 10.85
C ASN A 182 10.31 23.77 10.17
N VAL A 183 9.03 23.42 10.08
CA VAL A 183 8.02 24.31 9.52
C VAL A 183 7.79 25.47 10.49
N ASP A 184 7.56 26.68 9.96
CA ASP A 184 7.18 27.84 10.78
C ASP A 184 5.94 27.51 11.62
N PRO A 185 5.98 27.68 12.96
CA PRO A 185 4.83 27.46 13.83
C PRO A 185 3.54 28.17 13.40
N HIS A 186 3.62 29.31 12.69
CA HIS A 186 2.42 30.03 12.22
C HIS A 186 1.68 29.30 11.09
N LEU A 187 2.35 28.42 10.37
CA LEU A 187 1.77 27.61 9.31
C LEU A 187 1.18 26.29 9.84
N VAL A 188 1.44 25.97 11.10
CA VAL A 188 0.91 24.80 11.78
C VAL A 188 -0.49 25.12 12.31
N LYS A 189 -1.47 24.33 11.89
CA LYS A 189 -2.86 24.41 12.37
C LYS A 189 -3.15 23.28 13.34
N GLN A 190 -4.18 23.47 14.15
CA GLN A 190 -4.65 22.44 15.08
C GLN A 190 -6.06 21.99 14.72
N ARG A 191 -6.32 20.69 14.88
CA ARG A 191 -7.66 20.11 14.74
C ARG A 191 -7.92 19.11 15.85
N GLU A 192 -9.20 18.85 16.09
CA GLU A 192 -9.61 17.74 16.96
C GLU A 192 -9.11 16.42 16.36
N GLY A 193 -8.29 15.70 17.13
CA GLY A 193 -7.76 14.38 16.79
C GLY A 193 -8.63 13.27 17.37
N TRP A 194 -8.09 12.51 18.33
CA TRP A 194 -8.86 11.49 19.05
C TRP A 194 -9.41 12.03 20.37
N ARG A 195 -10.38 11.29 20.91
CA ARG A 195 -10.84 11.46 22.28
C ARG A 195 -10.21 10.39 23.17
N ASP A 196 -9.64 10.84 24.28
CA ASP A 196 -9.21 10.00 25.40
C ASP A 196 -10.42 9.22 25.98
N ARG A 197 -10.16 8.09 26.65
CA ARG A 197 -11.13 7.34 27.46
C ARG A 197 -11.85 8.22 28.50
N ASN A 198 -11.19 9.26 29.01
CA ASN A 198 -11.80 10.23 29.93
C ASN A 198 -12.67 11.29 29.21
N GLY A 199 -12.79 11.20 27.88
CA GLY A 199 -13.61 12.11 27.06
C GLY A 199 -12.91 13.40 26.63
N ASN A 200 -11.66 13.61 27.03
CA ASN A 200 -10.87 14.77 26.63
C ASN A 200 -10.52 14.70 25.14
N VAL A 201 -10.67 15.82 24.42
CA VAL A 201 -10.31 15.92 23.00
C VAL A 201 -8.85 16.28 22.89
N GLN A 202 -8.05 15.42 22.26
CA GLN A 202 -6.64 15.73 21.97
C GLN A 202 -6.56 16.53 20.68
N MET A 203 -5.83 17.64 20.73
CA MET A 203 -5.58 18.47 19.56
C MET A 203 -4.36 17.95 18.81
N VAL A 204 -4.50 17.79 17.50
CA VAL A 204 -3.43 17.31 16.62
C VAL A 204 -2.95 18.46 15.74
N ASP A 205 -1.66 18.72 15.82
CA ASP A 205 -0.95 19.67 14.98
C ASP A 205 -0.86 19.12 13.54
N TYR A 206 -1.18 19.93 12.53
CA TYR A 206 -1.09 19.55 11.13
C TYR A 206 -0.74 20.73 10.22
N VAL A 207 -0.21 20.42 9.04
CA VAL A 207 0.03 21.40 7.97
C VAL A 207 -0.97 21.17 6.84
N GLU A 208 -1.42 22.27 6.22
CA GLU A 208 -2.30 22.23 5.04
C GLU A 208 -1.53 21.78 3.80
N TRP A 209 -2.26 21.22 2.83
CA TRP A 209 -1.63 20.62 1.65
C TRP A 209 -0.95 21.67 0.77
N HIS A 210 -1.52 22.87 0.64
CA HIS A 210 -0.93 23.95 -0.16
C HIS A 210 0.38 24.43 0.44
N THR A 211 0.48 24.55 1.76
CA THR A 211 1.76 24.90 2.41
C THR A 211 2.85 23.88 2.14
N VAL A 212 2.50 22.59 2.06
CA VAL A 212 3.46 21.55 1.67
C VAL A 212 3.88 21.70 0.20
N ALA A 213 2.96 22.09 -0.69
CA ALA A 213 3.27 22.38 -2.08
C ALA A 213 4.16 23.63 -2.21
N ASP A 214 3.85 24.71 -1.50
CA ASP A 214 4.65 25.95 -1.49
C ASP A 214 6.09 25.67 -1.03
N ILE A 215 6.29 24.86 0.02
CA ILE A 215 7.62 24.45 0.49
C ILE A 215 8.36 23.64 -0.59
N LEU A 216 7.66 22.77 -1.32
CA LEU A 216 8.23 21.98 -2.41
C LEU A 216 8.60 22.86 -3.60
N ASP A 217 7.76 23.81 -3.99
CA ASP A 217 8.02 24.78 -5.06
C ASP A 217 9.25 25.64 -4.75
N ASP A 218 9.38 26.11 -3.51
CA ASP A 218 10.51 26.94 -3.06
C ASP A 218 11.83 26.16 -2.95
N SER A 219 11.78 24.94 -2.40
CA SER A 219 12.99 24.17 -2.06
C SER A 219 13.43 23.22 -3.17
N ALA A 220 12.51 22.76 -4.01
CA ALA A 220 12.71 21.70 -4.98
C ALA A 220 11.86 21.94 -6.25
N PRO A 221 12.11 22.99 -7.03
CA PRO A 221 11.24 23.44 -8.12
C PRO A 221 11.03 22.43 -9.26
N ASN A 222 11.85 21.38 -9.31
CA ASN A 222 11.73 20.27 -10.26
C ASN A 222 10.96 19.07 -9.70
N TRP A 223 10.27 19.23 -8.57
CA TRP A 223 9.46 18.16 -8.00
C TRP A 223 8.28 17.80 -8.92
N ALA A 224 7.89 16.53 -8.89
CA ALA A 224 6.75 16.03 -9.67
C ALA A 224 5.77 15.28 -8.77
N HIS A 225 4.48 15.49 -9.02
CA HIS A 225 3.36 14.81 -8.36
C HIS A 225 2.69 13.83 -9.31
N THR A 226 2.53 12.57 -8.88
CA THR A 226 1.77 11.57 -9.65
C THR A 226 0.87 10.74 -8.74
N VAL A 227 -0.41 10.64 -9.11
CA VAL A 227 -1.34 9.71 -8.45
C VAL A 227 -1.12 8.32 -9.06
N LYS A 228 -0.69 7.37 -8.24
CA LYS A 228 -0.35 6.00 -8.68
C LYS A 228 -1.56 5.07 -8.68
N ASP A 229 -2.41 5.20 -7.67
CA ASP A 229 -3.47 4.25 -7.41
C ASP A 229 -4.59 4.91 -6.60
N ILE A 230 -5.84 4.62 -6.96
CA ILE A 230 -7.04 5.04 -6.23
C ILE A 230 -7.88 3.78 -6.04
N ARG A 231 -8.07 3.37 -4.78
CA ARG A 231 -8.85 2.17 -4.43
C ARG A 231 -9.87 2.47 -3.36
N GLN A 232 -11.09 2.01 -3.60
CA GLN A 232 -12.12 1.98 -2.58
C GLN A 232 -12.02 0.67 -1.79
N VAL A 233 -11.93 0.79 -0.46
CA VAL A 233 -11.97 -0.34 0.49
C VAL A 233 -13.11 -0.06 1.46
N GLY A 234 -14.27 -0.68 1.20
CA GLY A 234 -15.50 -0.43 1.97
C GLY A 234 -16.01 1.00 1.79
N ASP A 235 -16.12 1.74 2.90
CA ASP A 235 -16.51 3.15 2.95
C ASP A 235 -15.32 4.12 2.91
N ILE A 236 -14.10 3.61 2.76
CA ILE A 236 -12.86 4.38 2.71
C ILE A 236 -12.29 4.38 1.28
N MET A 237 -11.94 5.56 0.78
CA MET A 237 -11.08 5.74 -0.38
C MET A 237 -9.63 5.85 0.05
N THR A 238 -8.78 5.03 -0.55
CA THR A 238 -7.34 5.01 -0.37
C THR A 238 -6.70 5.54 -1.64
N VAL A 239 -5.86 6.57 -1.52
CA VAL A 239 -5.13 7.17 -2.64
C VAL A 239 -3.65 7.02 -2.39
N THR A 240 -2.91 6.51 -3.37
CA THR A 240 -1.45 6.42 -3.35
C THR A 240 -0.88 7.48 -4.27
N VAL A 241 -0.04 8.35 -3.72
CA VAL A 241 0.66 9.43 -4.44
C VAL A 241 2.15 9.18 -4.40
N ALA A 242 2.84 9.45 -5.51
CA ALA A 242 4.30 9.46 -5.58
C ALA A 242 4.81 10.88 -5.87
N ILE A 243 5.73 11.36 -5.02
CA ILE A 243 6.49 12.58 -5.23
C ILE A 243 7.89 12.20 -5.71
N THR A 244 8.36 12.83 -6.79
CA THR A 244 9.72 12.65 -7.32
C THR A 244 10.48 13.97 -7.26
N ILE A 245 11.70 13.96 -6.71
CA ILE A 245 12.59 15.12 -6.62
C ILE A 245 13.98 14.63 -7.04
N ASP A 246 14.62 15.30 -8.02
CA ASP A 246 15.95 14.94 -8.52
C ASP A 246 16.12 13.43 -8.83
N GLY A 247 15.09 12.80 -9.42
CA GLY A 247 15.08 11.36 -9.74
C GLY A 247 14.80 10.41 -8.56
N VAL A 248 14.66 10.91 -7.34
CA VAL A 248 14.26 10.10 -6.18
C VAL A 248 12.76 10.17 -5.96
N THR A 249 12.09 9.03 -6.03
CA THR A 249 10.64 8.92 -5.82
C THR A 249 10.30 8.36 -4.43
N ARG A 250 9.34 8.98 -3.73
CA ARG A 250 8.76 8.43 -2.49
C ARG A 250 7.25 8.47 -2.55
N GLU A 251 6.64 7.39 -2.08
CA GLU A 251 5.19 7.21 -2.13
C GLU A 251 4.54 7.48 -0.77
N GLY A 252 3.32 7.98 -0.78
CA GLY A 252 2.47 8.21 0.39
C GLY A 252 1.07 7.68 0.14
N ILE A 253 0.43 7.18 1.19
CA ILE A 253 -0.92 6.63 1.13
C ILE A 253 -1.81 7.48 2.01
N GLY A 254 -2.85 8.06 1.45
CA GLY A 254 -3.85 8.84 2.17
C GLY A 254 -5.23 8.21 2.11
N THR A 255 -6.05 8.55 3.09
CA THR A 255 -7.39 7.95 3.25
C THR A 255 -8.47 9.00 3.46
N GLY A 256 -9.66 8.75 2.93
CA GLY A 256 -10.84 9.59 3.15
C GLY A 256 -12.14 8.82 2.90
N LEU A 257 -13.29 9.45 3.11
CA LEU A 257 -14.59 8.80 2.94
C LEU A 257 -14.90 8.59 1.45
N ALA A 258 -15.39 7.42 1.09
CA ALA A 258 -15.66 7.04 -0.30
C ALA A 258 -16.93 7.69 -0.88
N GLN A 259 -17.89 7.99 -0.02
CA GLN A 259 -19.21 8.47 -0.42
C GLN A 259 -19.23 9.97 -0.73
N SER A 260 -18.11 10.68 -0.59
CA SER A 260 -18.05 12.12 -0.84
C SER A 260 -16.82 12.50 -1.64
N GLU A 261 -17.01 13.43 -2.58
CA GLU A 261 -15.91 14.06 -3.33
C GLU A 261 -14.89 14.69 -2.37
N MET A 262 -15.37 15.28 -1.28
CA MET A 262 -14.51 15.83 -0.23
C MET A 262 -13.62 14.77 0.41
N GLY A 263 -14.12 13.54 0.58
CA GLY A 263 -13.35 12.43 1.10
C GLY A 263 -12.27 11.96 0.11
N ILE A 264 -12.55 11.91 -1.19
CA ILE A 264 -11.56 11.60 -2.22
C ILE A 264 -10.45 12.67 -2.25
N LYS A 265 -10.82 13.96 -2.29
CA LYS A 265 -9.88 15.08 -2.23
C LYS A 265 -9.02 15.04 -0.97
N LYS A 266 -9.63 14.76 0.18
CA LYS A 266 -8.92 14.58 1.45
C LYS A 266 -7.91 13.44 1.39
N ALA A 267 -8.27 12.31 0.77
CA ALA A 267 -7.38 11.17 0.63
C ALA A 267 -6.14 11.52 -0.21
N GLU A 268 -6.31 12.22 -1.33
CA GLU A 268 -5.19 12.68 -2.17
C GLU A 268 -4.29 13.68 -1.42
N HIS A 269 -4.88 14.68 -0.76
CA HIS A 269 -4.14 15.65 0.03
C HIS A 269 -3.35 14.99 1.18
N ASP A 270 -3.93 13.99 1.85
CA ASP A 270 -3.24 13.24 2.89
C ASP A 270 -2.10 12.38 2.31
N ALA A 271 -2.30 11.78 1.13
CA ALA A 271 -1.29 11.00 0.44
C ALA A 271 -0.07 11.85 0.04
N LEU A 272 -0.32 13.03 -0.54
CA LEU A 272 0.70 14.03 -0.87
C LEU A 272 1.53 14.38 0.35
N LYS A 273 0.88 14.76 1.46
CA LYS A 273 1.58 15.12 2.70
C LYS A 273 2.41 13.98 3.25
N ARG A 274 1.89 12.75 3.22
CA ARG A 274 2.64 11.56 3.68
C ARG A 274 3.83 11.22 2.79
N ALA A 275 3.75 11.46 1.49
CA ALA A 275 4.89 11.32 0.58
C ALA A 275 5.95 12.40 0.89
N ALA A 276 5.53 13.65 1.06
CA ALA A 276 6.38 14.80 1.38
C ALA A 276 7.14 14.64 2.71
N VAL A 277 6.46 14.13 3.75
CA VAL A 277 7.07 13.85 5.07
C VAL A 277 8.26 12.90 4.97
N LYS A 278 8.22 11.95 4.02
CA LYS A 278 9.34 11.05 3.81
C LYS A 278 10.58 11.83 3.35
N PHE A 279 10.46 12.90 2.57
CA PHE A 279 11.61 13.74 2.19
C PHE A 279 12.13 14.61 3.35
N GLY A 280 11.30 14.87 4.36
CA GLY A 280 11.69 15.60 5.57
C GLY A 280 10.72 16.70 5.99
N ILE A 281 9.76 17.05 5.11
CA ILE A 281 8.85 18.17 5.31
C ILE A 281 7.92 17.89 6.49
N ALA A 282 7.82 18.81 7.45
CA ALA A 282 6.96 18.70 8.63
C ALA A 282 7.14 17.40 9.43
N ARG A 283 8.33 16.78 9.36
CA ARG A 283 8.59 15.47 9.99
C ARG A 283 8.62 15.56 11.52
N ASP A 284 8.90 16.74 12.05
CA ASP A 284 8.87 17.09 13.46
C ASP A 284 7.46 16.97 14.06
N LEU A 285 6.41 17.33 13.31
CA LEU A 285 5.02 17.18 13.76
C LEU A 285 4.65 15.71 14.04
N TYR A 286 5.10 14.81 13.18
CA TYR A 286 4.88 13.37 13.35
C TYR A 286 5.67 12.79 14.52
N ARG A 287 6.88 13.31 14.79
CA ARG A 287 7.67 12.89 15.96
C ARG A 287 6.99 13.32 17.26
N LYS A 288 6.51 14.57 17.31
CA LYS A 288 5.80 15.09 18.48
C LYS A 288 4.50 14.32 18.71
N GLU A 289 3.74 14.02 17.65
CA GLU A 289 2.53 13.20 17.74
C GLU A 289 2.84 11.78 18.23
N SER A 290 3.88 11.12 17.70
CA SER A 290 4.28 9.79 18.18
C SER A 290 4.72 9.80 19.64
N ASP A 291 5.48 10.81 20.07
CA ASP A 291 5.91 10.93 21.47
C ASP A 291 4.72 11.15 22.42
N THR A 292 3.69 11.90 21.98
CA THR A 292 2.44 12.07 22.73
C THR A 292 1.63 10.77 22.77
N ILE A 293 1.48 10.07 21.64
CA ILE A 293 0.79 8.76 21.58
C ILE A 293 1.52 7.73 22.41
N GLU A 294 2.85 7.68 22.36
CA GLU A 294 3.61 6.75 23.18
C GLU A 294 3.52 7.16 24.64
N ARG A 295 3.55 8.44 25.00
CA ARG A 295 3.38 8.86 26.41
C ARG A 295 1.98 8.60 26.98
N GLU A 296 0.93 8.71 26.17
CA GLU A 296 -0.47 8.53 26.61
C GLU A 296 -1.00 7.11 26.37
N GLY A 297 -0.47 6.41 25.36
CA GLY A 297 -0.84 5.06 24.92
C GLY A 297 0.13 3.97 25.39
N SER A 298 1.39 4.29 25.69
CA SER A 298 2.10 3.55 26.73
C SER A 298 1.51 4.02 28.05
N VAL A 299 0.98 3.06 28.79
CA VAL A 299 0.42 3.20 30.14
C VAL A 299 1.07 4.38 30.85
N SER A 300 0.33 5.48 31.01
CA SER A 300 0.74 6.61 31.84
C SER A 300 1.23 6.04 33.17
N THR A 301 2.55 6.04 33.39
CA THR A 301 3.17 5.69 34.67
C THR A 301 3.10 6.84 35.66
N ASN A 302 2.10 7.71 35.49
CA ASN A 302 1.93 8.91 36.29
C ASN A 302 0.50 8.91 36.81
N GLY A 303 0.30 8.40 38.02
CA GLY A 303 -0.72 8.96 38.90
C GLY A 303 -1.53 7.99 39.75
N ASP A 304 -1.73 6.75 39.32
CA ASP A 304 -2.46 5.77 40.12
C ASP A 304 -1.61 4.50 40.26
N ASP A 305 -0.89 4.38 41.38
CA ASP A 305 -0.21 3.17 41.88
C ASP A 305 -1.18 2.01 42.17
N ASP A 306 -2.40 2.05 41.61
CA ASP A 306 -3.47 1.14 41.96
C ASP A 306 -3.58 0.01 40.93
N PHE A 307 -3.66 -1.21 41.43
CA PHE A 307 -3.80 -2.40 40.59
C PHE A 307 -5.11 -2.32 39.81
N PRO A 308 -5.16 -2.80 38.55
CA PRO A 308 -6.38 -2.77 37.77
C PRO A 308 -7.49 -3.57 38.48
N ALA A 309 -8.70 -3.00 38.57
CA ALA A 309 -9.85 -3.60 39.25
C ALA A 309 -10.20 -5.02 38.77
N ASN A 310 -9.91 -5.33 37.50
CA ASN A 310 -10.04 -6.68 36.94
C ASN A 310 -8.67 -7.16 36.47
N PRO A 311 -7.95 -7.96 37.29
CA PRO A 311 -6.59 -8.37 36.96
C PRO A 311 -6.53 -9.55 35.97
N VAL A 312 -7.62 -10.32 35.86
CA VAL A 312 -7.72 -11.52 35.00
C VAL A 312 -8.01 -11.14 33.55
N ALA A 313 -7.31 -11.76 32.60
CA ALA A 313 -7.51 -11.49 31.17
C ALA A 313 -8.91 -11.94 30.71
N ALA A 314 -9.63 -11.07 30.01
CA ALA A 314 -10.97 -11.38 29.50
C ALA A 314 -10.95 -12.28 28.24
N ASN A 315 -9.84 -12.29 27.50
CA ASN A 315 -9.67 -13.06 26.27
C ASN A 315 -8.19 -13.38 26.01
N LEU A 316 -7.93 -14.28 25.05
CA LEU A 316 -6.58 -14.71 24.68
C LEU A 316 -5.68 -13.57 24.18
N VAL A 317 -6.27 -12.52 23.58
CA VAL A 317 -5.51 -11.37 23.08
C VAL A 317 -5.01 -10.49 24.22
N ASP A 318 -5.73 -10.43 25.33
CA ASP A 318 -5.38 -9.68 26.54
C ASP A 318 -4.56 -10.50 27.55
N LEU A 319 -4.38 -11.80 27.31
CA LEU A 319 -3.59 -12.67 28.18
C LEU A 319 -2.13 -12.21 28.25
N VAL A 320 -1.52 -12.34 29.43
CA VAL A 320 -0.12 -12.04 29.69
C VAL A 320 0.79 -12.67 28.63
N THR A 321 1.75 -11.88 28.14
CA THR A 321 2.69 -12.36 27.13
C THR A 321 3.80 -13.21 27.75
N ALA A 322 4.37 -14.14 26.97
CA ALA A 322 5.52 -14.94 27.41
C ALA A 322 6.71 -14.08 27.88
N LYS A 323 6.91 -12.91 27.24
CA LYS A 323 7.95 -11.93 27.63
C LYS A 323 7.68 -11.35 29.01
N GLN A 324 6.45 -10.94 29.30
CA GLN A 324 6.06 -10.41 30.60
C GLN A 324 6.17 -11.47 31.70
N LEU A 325 5.72 -12.70 31.45
CA LEU A 325 5.90 -13.83 32.37
C LEU A 325 7.39 -14.09 32.67
N GLY A 326 8.23 -14.05 31.63
CA GLY A 326 9.68 -14.17 31.79
C GLY A 326 10.27 -13.08 32.69
N MET A 327 9.84 -11.82 32.51
CA MET A 327 10.27 -10.70 33.35
C MET A 327 9.81 -10.87 34.80
N ILE A 328 8.52 -11.17 35.04
CA ILE A 328 7.94 -11.37 36.37
C ILE A 328 8.75 -12.42 37.15
N ARG A 329 9.02 -13.57 36.51
CA ARG A 329 9.78 -14.67 37.11
C ARG A 329 11.26 -14.34 37.32
N SER A 330 11.87 -13.54 36.43
CA SER A 330 13.26 -13.10 36.61
C SER A 330 13.39 -12.20 37.83
N ILE A 331 12.56 -11.16 37.90
CA ILE A 331 12.61 -10.18 38.99
C ILE A 331 12.28 -10.86 40.33
N GLY A 332 11.25 -11.72 40.38
CA GLY A 332 10.91 -12.49 41.57
C GLY A 332 12.09 -13.32 42.09
N ARG A 333 12.82 -14.02 41.20
CA ARG A 333 14.02 -14.77 41.58
C ARG A 333 15.17 -13.88 42.08
N GLU A 334 15.34 -12.71 41.50
CA GLU A 334 16.39 -11.76 41.91
C GLU A 334 16.15 -11.20 43.32
N ILE A 335 14.88 -10.94 43.68
CA ILE A 335 14.51 -10.42 45.00
C ILE A 335 14.21 -11.52 46.04
N GLY A 336 14.19 -12.79 45.63
CA GLY A 336 13.85 -13.92 46.50
C GLY A 336 12.37 -13.99 46.89
N VAL A 337 11.47 -13.50 46.03
CA VAL A 337 10.02 -13.53 46.24
C VAL A 337 9.36 -14.45 45.22
N ASP A 338 8.43 -15.30 45.66
CA ASP A 338 7.60 -16.08 44.76
C ASP A 338 6.58 -15.17 44.07
N ALA A 339 6.73 -15.00 42.76
CA ALA A 339 5.90 -14.10 41.97
C ALA A 339 4.43 -14.56 41.90
N ASP A 340 4.15 -15.87 41.99
CA ASP A 340 2.77 -16.38 42.02
C ASP A 340 2.11 -16.10 43.37
N GLU A 341 2.83 -16.25 44.47
CA GLU A 341 2.32 -15.91 45.81
C GLU A 341 2.05 -14.40 45.94
N GLU A 342 2.95 -13.56 45.45
CA GLU A 342 2.80 -12.11 45.50
C GLU A 342 1.66 -11.64 44.58
N CYS A 343 1.52 -12.23 43.39
CA CYS A 343 0.38 -12.00 42.50
C CYS A 343 -0.95 -12.41 43.15
N GLN A 344 -0.98 -13.57 43.81
CA GLN A 344 -2.16 -14.06 44.52
C GLN A 344 -2.54 -13.14 45.68
N LYS A 345 -1.56 -12.60 46.40
CA LYS A 345 -1.78 -11.67 47.53
C LYS A 345 -2.34 -10.33 47.09
N LEU A 346 -1.85 -9.78 45.96
CA LEU A 346 -2.24 -8.45 45.48
C LEU A 346 -3.53 -8.46 44.66
N MET A 347 -3.67 -9.46 43.79
CA MET A 347 -4.69 -9.49 42.74
C MET A 347 -5.59 -10.72 42.80
N SER A 348 -5.40 -11.62 43.78
CA SER A 348 -6.21 -12.83 43.96
C SER A 348 -6.27 -13.73 42.71
N CYS A 349 -5.21 -13.73 41.90
CA CYS A 349 -5.10 -14.56 40.70
C CYS A 349 -3.67 -15.06 40.47
N LYS A 350 -3.52 -16.08 39.61
CA LYS A 350 -2.23 -16.64 39.20
C LYS A 350 -1.56 -15.79 38.13
N THR A 351 -0.22 -15.85 38.03
CA THR A 351 0.51 -15.04 37.05
C THR A 351 0.18 -15.38 35.60
N ASP A 352 -0.22 -16.62 35.30
CA ASP A 352 -0.60 -17.09 33.97
C ASP A 352 -1.98 -16.62 33.50
N ALA A 353 -2.83 -16.18 34.42
CA ALA A 353 -4.18 -15.68 34.13
C ALA A 353 -4.25 -14.14 34.02
N LEU A 354 -3.13 -13.44 34.22
CA LEU A 354 -3.09 -11.98 34.22
C LEU A 354 -3.43 -11.39 32.86
N SER A 355 -4.15 -10.27 32.87
CA SER A 355 -4.21 -9.37 31.73
C SER A 355 -2.85 -8.72 31.48
N LYS A 356 -2.57 -8.28 30.25
CA LYS A 356 -1.33 -7.57 29.91
C LYS A 356 -1.11 -6.34 30.79
N LYS A 357 -2.19 -5.64 31.16
CA LYS A 357 -2.14 -4.45 32.03
C LYS A 357 -1.77 -4.84 33.46
N ALA A 358 -2.43 -5.87 34.02
CA ALA A 358 -2.15 -6.35 35.37
C ALA A 358 -0.72 -6.92 35.50
N ALA A 359 -0.24 -7.61 34.46
CA ALA A 359 1.15 -8.08 34.39
C ALA A 359 2.16 -6.92 34.43
N SER A 360 1.91 -5.83 33.70
CA SER A 360 2.78 -4.64 33.75
C SER A 360 2.77 -3.96 35.13
N ALA A 361 1.62 -3.88 35.79
CA ALA A 361 1.52 -3.34 37.15
C ALA A 361 2.29 -4.21 38.16
N LEU A 362 2.18 -5.54 38.06
CA LEU A 362 2.95 -6.46 38.92
C LEU A 362 4.46 -6.34 38.70
N ILE A 363 4.91 -6.19 37.46
CA ILE A 363 6.33 -5.95 37.15
C ILE A 363 6.84 -4.69 37.86
N GLN A 364 6.08 -3.60 37.82
CA GLN A 364 6.44 -2.35 38.46
C GLN A 364 6.53 -2.50 39.99
N HIS A 365 5.55 -3.18 40.60
CA HIS A 365 5.56 -3.48 42.04
C HIS A 365 6.79 -4.30 42.45
N LEU A 366 7.12 -5.36 41.69
CA LEU A 366 8.30 -6.17 41.97
C LEU A 366 9.61 -5.39 41.81
N GLN A 367 9.70 -4.48 40.83
CA GLN A 367 10.84 -3.57 40.67
C GLN A 367 10.93 -2.55 41.82
N GLU A 368 9.79 -2.12 42.36
CA GLU A 368 9.76 -1.23 43.52
C GLU A 368 10.25 -1.93 44.79
N ILE A 369 9.84 -3.19 44.99
CA ILE A 369 10.39 -4.05 46.06
C ILE A 369 11.90 -4.23 45.85
N GLN A 370 12.36 -4.49 44.62
CA GLN A 370 13.78 -4.62 44.30
C GLN A 370 14.56 -3.35 44.68
N ARG A 371 14.03 -2.16 44.37
CA ARG A 371 14.65 -0.88 44.72
C ARG A 371 14.71 -0.65 46.23
N LYS A 372 13.67 -1.05 46.97
CA LYS A 372 13.60 -0.92 48.44
C LYS A 372 14.41 -1.98 49.19
N GLY A 373 14.59 -3.16 48.60
CA GLY A 373 15.22 -4.33 49.22
C GLY A 373 16.74 -4.38 49.13
N ILE A 374 17.40 -3.47 48.41
CA ILE A 374 18.86 -3.36 48.39
C ILE A 374 19.30 -2.44 49.54
N PRO A 375 19.80 -2.96 50.68
CA PRO A 375 20.52 -2.11 51.61
C PRO A 375 21.74 -1.55 50.87
N ALA A 376 21.91 -0.23 50.90
CA ALA A 376 23.05 0.46 50.30
C ALA A 376 24.36 -0.22 50.75
N GLN A 377 24.92 -1.08 49.91
CA GLN A 377 26.22 -1.67 50.18
C GLN A 377 27.22 -0.52 50.20
N THR A 378 27.73 -0.25 51.38
CA THR A 378 28.75 0.75 51.64
C THR A 378 29.94 0.44 50.73
N PRO A 379 30.40 1.38 49.88
CA PRO A 379 31.49 1.10 48.97
C PRO A 379 32.73 0.75 49.77
N LEU A 380 33.23 -0.47 49.57
CA LEU A 380 34.48 -0.97 50.14
C LEU A 380 35.59 0.05 49.87
N ARG A 381 36.02 0.69 50.96
CA ARG A 381 37.12 1.64 51.03
C ARG A 381 38.37 0.96 50.44
N LYS A 382 38.86 1.46 49.30
CA LYS A 382 40.16 1.05 48.76
C LYS A 382 41.21 1.33 49.82
N VAL A 383 41.88 0.27 50.26
CA VAL A 383 43.03 0.33 51.16
C VAL A 383 44.20 0.90 50.35
N SER A 384 44.79 1.97 50.89
CA SER A 384 45.94 2.70 50.36
C SER A 384 47.21 1.88 50.28
#